data_AF-A0A7R7CE88-F1
#
_entry.id   AF-A0A7R7CE88-F1
#
_cell.length_a   1.000
_cell.length_b   1.000
_cell.length_c   1.000
_cell.angle_alpha   90.00
_cell.angle_beta   90.00
_cell.angle_gamma   90.00
#
_symmetry.space_group_name_H-M   'P 1'
#
loop_
_entity.id
_entity.type
_entity.pdbx_description
1 polymer ?
#
loop_
_entity_poly.entity_id
_entity_poly.type
_entity_poly.pdbx_seq_one_letter_code
_entity_poly.pdbx_strand_id
1 'polypeptide(L)' 'MLRENPARPSSRDWSEIRAGVRSFHLQFAARRRDGASHIVYYRVPGRADDPELAILRVLADAMEPTRRIAAALRGEA' A
#
# COMPACT_ATOMS: atom_id res chain seq x y z
N MET A 1 0.14 5.45 13.30
CA MET A 1 0.75 4.45 12.37
C MET A 1 -0.17 4.14 11.18
N LEU A 2 0.30 3.45 10.12
CA LEU A 2 -0.50 3.18 8.90
C LEU A 2 -1.83 2.48 9.19
N ARG A 3 -1.86 1.57 10.17
CA ARG A 3 -3.06 0.86 10.63
C ARG A 3 -4.15 1.78 11.20
N GLU A 4 -3.78 2.80 11.95
CA GLU A 4 -4.73 3.73 12.60
C GLU A 4 -5.43 4.66 11.60
N ASN A 5 -4.75 4.99 10.50
CA ASN A 5 -5.33 5.81 9.44
C ASN A 5 -4.75 5.36 8.09
N PRO A 6 -5.36 4.33 7.47
CA PRO A 6 -4.97 3.84 6.14
C PRO A 6 -5.35 4.85 5.04
N ALA A 7 -6.34 5.70 5.31
CA ALA A 7 -6.80 6.73 4.38
C ALA A 7 -5.97 8.03 4.43
N ARG A 8 -4.82 8.05 5.14
CA ARG A 8 -4.02 9.25 5.42
C ARG A 8 -3.63 10.03 4.15
N PRO A 9 -3.42 11.36 4.25
CA PRO A 9 -3.08 12.21 3.09
C PRO A 9 -1.83 11.76 2.31
N SER A 10 -0.86 11.15 2.99
CA SER A 10 0.37 10.62 2.37
C SER A 10 0.21 9.24 1.72
N SER A 11 -1.00 8.69 1.74
CA SER A 11 -1.34 7.46 1.01
C SER A 11 -2.05 7.78 -0.28
N ARG A 12 -1.54 7.22 -1.37
CA ARG A 12 -2.11 7.37 -2.71
C ARG A 12 -3.19 6.32 -2.94
N ASP A 13 -4.28 6.74 -3.55
CA ASP A 13 -5.36 5.84 -3.98
C ASP A 13 -5.00 5.16 -5.30
N TRP A 14 -5.29 3.87 -5.41
CA TRP A 14 -5.06 3.03 -6.59
C TRP A 14 -6.35 2.29 -6.99
N SER A 15 -7.52 2.90 -6.74
CA SER A 15 -8.80 2.28 -7.06
C SER A 15 -8.99 2.02 -8.56
N GLU A 16 -8.20 2.68 -9.41
CA GLU A 16 -8.05 2.39 -10.85
C GLU A 16 -7.57 0.97 -11.16
N ILE A 17 -6.80 0.33 -10.26
CA ILE A 17 -6.40 -1.08 -10.39
C ILE A 17 -7.45 -1.98 -9.74
N ARG A 18 -7.85 -1.66 -8.50
CA ARG A 18 -8.90 -2.36 -7.75
C ARG A 18 -9.35 -1.50 -6.58
N ALA A 19 -10.65 -1.43 -6.34
CA ALA A 19 -11.22 -0.71 -5.22
C ALA A 19 -10.58 -1.11 -3.88
N GLY A 20 -10.21 -0.11 -3.08
CA GLY A 20 -9.61 -0.29 -1.76
C GLY A 20 -8.10 -0.54 -1.75
N VAL A 21 -7.43 -0.55 -2.92
CA VAL A 21 -5.97 -0.61 -3.02
C VAL A 21 -5.37 0.79 -2.85
N ARG A 22 -4.32 0.87 -2.05
CA ARG A 22 -3.59 2.11 -1.74
C ARG A 22 -2.09 1.86 -1.71
N SER A 23 -1.32 2.93 -1.82
CA SER A 23 0.12 2.89 -1.61
C SER A 23 0.60 3.94 -0.62
N PHE A 24 1.70 3.67 0.07
CA PHE A 24 2.32 4.59 1.01
C PHE A 24 3.84 4.53 0.90
N HIS A 25 4.47 5.69 0.74
CA HIS A 25 5.92 5.77 0.66
C HIS A 25 6.55 5.72 2.06
N LEU A 26 7.40 4.73 2.32
CA LEU A 26 7.93 4.47 3.67
C LEU A 26 8.76 5.61 4.23
N GLN A 27 9.32 6.49 3.39
CA GLN A 27 9.97 7.73 3.82
C GLN A 27 9.11 8.60 4.75
N PHE A 28 7.78 8.56 4.61
CA PHE A 28 6.87 9.34 5.45
C PHE A 28 6.62 8.69 6.82
N ALA A 29 7.07 7.45 7.02
CA ALA A 29 7.05 6.76 8.31
C ALA A 29 8.45 6.63 8.94
N ALA A 30 9.51 6.66 8.13
CA ALA A 30 10.88 6.51 8.62
C ALA A 30 11.41 7.81 9.26
N ARG A 31 12.11 7.68 10.39
CA ARG A 31 12.86 8.78 11.03
C ARG A 31 14.18 9.12 10.33
N ARG A 32 14.70 8.23 9.48
CA ARG A 32 15.94 8.42 8.69
C ARG A 32 15.59 8.54 7.21
N ARG A 33 16.15 9.56 6.55
CA ARG A 33 15.90 9.92 5.14
C ARG A 33 16.77 9.14 4.14
N ASP A 34 17.72 8.34 4.61
CA ASP A 34 18.85 7.89 3.78
C ASP A 34 18.78 6.40 3.41
N GLY A 35 17.65 5.74 3.64
CA GLY A 35 17.41 4.36 3.22
C GLY A 35 16.72 4.31 1.86
N ALA A 36 16.94 3.23 1.10
CA ALA A 36 16.27 2.97 -0.17
C ALA A 36 14.76 3.26 -0.06
N SER A 37 14.27 4.14 -0.93
CA SER A 37 12.88 4.56 -1.03
C SER A 37 12.00 3.38 -1.44
N HIS A 38 11.25 2.84 -0.47
CA HIS A 38 10.28 1.77 -0.72
C HIS A 38 8.86 2.31 -0.62
N ILE A 39 7.98 1.75 -1.44
CA ILE A 39 6.54 1.98 -1.42
C ILE A 39 5.87 0.68 -0.98
N VAL A 40 5.05 0.76 0.07
CA VAL A 40 4.15 -0.33 0.46
C VAL A 40 2.83 -0.18 -0.29
N TYR A 41 2.37 -1.26 -0.90
CA TYR A 41 1.06 -1.41 -1.53
C TYR A 41 0.21 -2.29 -0.64
N TYR A 42 -0.98 -1.84 -0.31
CA TYR A 42 -1.86 -2.52 0.63
C TYR A 42 -3.32 -2.33 0.24
N ARG A 43 -4.18 -3.16 0.83
CA ARG A 43 -5.63 -3.10 0.66
C ARG A 43 -6.29 -2.91 2.01
N VAL A 44 -7.37 -2.13 2.02
CA VAL A 44 -8.30 -2.05 3.15
C VAL A 44 -9.56 -2.84 2.74
N PRO A 45 -9.80 -4.04 3.30
CA PRO A 45 -11.05 -4.76 3.10
C PRO A 45 -12.20 -3.91 3.64
N GLY A 46 -13.33 -3.91 2.94
CA GLY A 46 -14.45 -2.99 3.19
C GLY A 46 -15.22 -3.19 4.49
N ARG A 47 -14.64 -3.83 5.52
CA ARG A 47 -15.23 -3.88 6.87
C ARG A 47 -14.72 -2.67 7.65
N ALA A 48 -15.62 -1.75 7.93
CA ALA A 48 -15.34 -0.52 8.66
C ALA A 48 -14.96 -0.76 10.13
N ASP A 49 -15.42 -1.87 10.72
CA ASP A 49 -15.28 -2.14 12.16
C ASP A 49 -13.91 -2.74 12.55
N ASP A 50 -13.18 -3.32 11.59
CA ASP A 50 -11.78 -3.74 11.79
C ASP A 50 -11.03 -3.67 10.45
N PRO A 51 -10.36 -2.55 10.15
CA PRO A 51 -9.60 -2.40 8.91
C PRO A 51 -8.33 -3.25 9.01
N GLU A 52 -8.44 -4.54 8.70
CA GLU A 52 -7.29 -5.41 8.53
C GLU A 52 -6.51 -4.98 7.29
N LEU A 53 -5.32 -4.36 7.45
CA LEU A 53 -4.49 -4.06 6.29
C LEU A 53 -3.88 -5.34 5.72
N ALA A 54 -4.31 -5.71 4.51
CA ALA A 54 -3.62 -6.70 3.72
C ALA A 54 -2.47 -6.03 2.95
N ILE A 55 -1.22 -6.35 3.31
CA ILE A 55 -0.05 -5.88 2.56
C ILE A 55 0.08 -6.72 1.28
N LEU A 56 -0.07 -6.07 0.13
CA LEU A 56 0.04 -6.74 -1.17
C LEU A 56 1.51 -6.90 -1.55
N ARG A 57 2.30 -5.82 -1.53
CA ARG A 57 3.72 -5.81 -1.90
C ARG A 57 4.47 -4.66 -1.24
N VAL A 58 5.79 -4.81 -1.09
CA VAL A 58 6.73 -3.71 -0.82
C VAL A 58 7.69 -3.66 -2.00
N LEU A 59 7.75 -2.53 -2.69
CA LEU A 59 8.56 -2.36 -3.89
C LEU A 59 9.49 -1.17 -3.71
N ALA A 60 10.70 -1.25 -4.28
CA ALA A 60 11.53 -0.06 -4.42
C ALA A 60 10.86 0.94 -5.38
N ASP A 61 11.07 2.23 -5.17
CA ASP A 61 10.43 3.32 -5.92
C ASP A 61 10.67 3.23 -7.44
N ALA A 62 11.83 2.71 -7.84
CA ALA A 62 12.19 2.50 -9.25
C ALA A 62 11.45 1.34 -9.95
N MET A 63 10.62 0.56 -9.24
CA MET A 63 9.98 -0.63 -9.79
C MET A 63 8.58 -0.33 -10.35
N GLU A 64 8.28 -0.87 -11.54
CA GLU A 64 6.92 -0.89 -12.10
C GLU A 64 5.97 -1.72 -11.19
N PRO A 65 4.91 -1.12 -10.64
CA PRO A 65 4.10 -1.75 -9.62
C PRO A 65 2.84 -2.46 -10.14
N THR A 66 2.25 -2.03 -11.26
CA THR A 66 0.93 -2.44 -11.73
C THR A 66 0.85 -3.96 -11.94
N ARG A 67 1.82 -4.54 -12.66
CA ARG A 67 1.81 -5.99 -12.95
C ARG A 67 1.98 -6.82 -11.67
N ARG A 68 2.75 -6.32 -10.71
CA ARG A 68 3.05 -6.99 -9.44
C ARG A 68 1.87 -6.96 -8.48
N ILE A 69 1.18 -5.82 -8.40
CA ILE A 69 -0.07 -5.67 -7.63
C ILE A 69 -1.15 -6.58 -8.22
N ALA A 70 -1.35 -6.54 -9.55
CA ALA A 70 -2.34 -7.39 -10.21
C ALA A 70 -2.08 -8.89 -9.96
N ALA A 71 -0.81 -9.32 -9.93
CA ALA A 71 -0.45 -10.69 -9.58
C ALA A 71 -0.76 -11.03 -8.11
N ALA A 72 -0.46 -10.12 -7.17
CA ALA A 72 -0.78 -10.32 -5.75
C ALA A 72 -2.30 -10.49 -5.54
N LEU A 73 -3.10 -9.65 -6.19
CA LEU A 73 -4.56 -9.66 -6.09
C LEU A 73 -5.23 -10.93 -6.65
N ARG A 74 -4.56 -11.66 -7.56
CA ARG A 74 -5.05 -12.94 -8.08
C ARG A 74 -4.78 -14.13 -7.16
N GLY A 75 -3.76 -14.02 -6.30
CA GLY A 75 -3.41 -15.06 -5.32
C GLY A 75 -4.21 -14.99 -4.02
N GLU A 76 -5.04 -13.96 -3.82
CA GLU A 76 -5.98 -13.84 -2.69
C GLU A 76 -7.37 -14.49 -2.97
N ALA A 77 -7.54 -15.14 -4.12
CA ALA A 77 -8.80 -15.77 -4.55
C ALA A 77 -8.89 -17.25 -4.14
#